data_AF-A0A960KC29-F1
#
_entry.id   AF-A0A960KC29-F1
#
_cell.length_a   1.000
_cell.length_b   1.000
_cell.length_c   1.000
_cell.angle_alpha   90.00
_cell.angle_beta   90.00
_cell.angle_gamma   90.00
#
_symmetry.space_group_name_H-M   'P 1'
#
loop_
_entity.id
_entity.type
_entity.pdbx_description
1 polymer ?
#
loop_
_entity_poly.entity_id
_entity_poly.type
_entity_poly.pdbx_seq_one_letter_code
_entity_poly.pdbx_strand_id
1 'polypeptide(L)' 'GLTVVLHAQKQPDGRYRISGIDAVPTYVEAGSMQVLPIVATLRAGGEPAALRAELEAAYDRTAAVLATSPTPGVSLEPRP' A
#
# COMPACT_ATOMS: atom_id res chain seq x y z
N GLY A 1 9.29 -0.06 -0.36
CA GLY A 1 8.98 -1.46 -0.05
C GLY A 1 7.52 -1.73 -0.35
N LEU A 2 7.03 -2.91 -0.01
CA LEU A 2 5.63 -3.27 -0.18
C LEU A 2 5.15 -4.08 1.02
N THR A 3 3.99 -3.78 1.55
CA THR A 3 3.22 -4.65 2.46
C THR A 3 1.94 -5.10 1.76
N VAL A 4 1.27 -6.13 2.29
CA VAL A 4 0.01 -6.62 1.73
C VAL A 4 -1.07 -6.67 2.79
N VAL A 5 -2.29 -6.28 2.41
CA VAL A 5 -3.50 -6.39 3.23
C VAL A 5 -4.39 -7.45 2.63
N LEU A 6 -4.72 -8.47 3.43
CA LEU A 6 -5.63 -9.56 3.05
C LEU A 6 -7.04 -9.22 3.53
N HIS A 7 -7.99 -9.19 2.59
CA HIS A 7 -9.40 -9.06 2.92
C HIS A 7 -10.02 -10.45 3.04
N ALA A 8 -10.50 -10.80 4.23
CA ALA A 8 -11.11 -12.09 4.49
C ALA A 8 -12.50 -11.92 5.13
N GLN A 9 -13.46 -12.71 4.64
CA GLN A 9 -14.82 -12.73 5.16
C GLN A 9 -15.10 -14.09 5.80
N LYS A 10 -15.59 -14.08 7.04
CA LYS A 10 -16.01 -15.28 7.75
C LYS A 10 -17.33 -15.80 7.16
N GLN A 11 -17.35 -17.07 6.81
CA GLN A 11 -18.49 -17.78 6.22
C GLN A 11 -19.38 -18.39 7.31
N PRO A 12 -20.64 -18.74 7.00
CA PRO A 12 -21.57 -19.34 7.97
C PRO A 12 -21.09 -20.66 8.58
N ASP A 13 -20.27 -21.42 7.86
CA ASP A 13 -19.67 -22.68 8.32
C ASP A 13 -18.40 -22.49 9.18
N GLY A 14 -18.05 -21.24 9.50
CA GLY A 14 -16.89 -20.89 10.31
C GLY A 14 -15.56 -20.76 9.54
N ARG A 15 -15.52 -21.08 8.24
CA ARG A 15 -14.31 -20.90 7.40
C ARG A 15 -14.15 -19.43 6.98
N TYR A 16 -12.93 -19.04 6.63
CA TYR A 16 -12.66 -17.73 6.03
C TYR A 16 -12.52 -17.86 4.51
N ARG A 17 -13.14 -16.94 3.79
CA ARG A 17 -12.94 -16.79 2.34
C ARG A 17 -12.19 -15.50 2.09
N ILE A 18 -11.08 -15.57 1.36
CA ILE A 18 -10.36 -14.39 0.91
C ILE A 18 -11.18 -13.73 -0.20
N SER A 19 -11.47 -12.44 -0.04
CA SER A 19 -12.22 -11.63 -1.00
C SER A 19 -11.33 -10.70 -1.82
N GLY A 20 -10.07 -10.48 -1.41
CA GLY A 20 -9.11 -9.67 -2.15
C GLY A 20 -7.78 -9.51 -1.41
N ILE A 21 -6.77 -9.01 -2.12
CA ILE A 21 -5.46 -8.65 -1.59
C ILE A 21 -5.09 -7.26 -2.10
N ASP A 22 -4.76 -6.35 -1.20
CA ASP A 22 -4.22 -5.05 -1.57
C ASP A 22 -2.71 -4.99 -1.31
N ALA A 23 -1.97 -4.65 -2.35
CA ALA A 23 -0.58 -4.26 -2.29
C ALA A 23 -0.49 -2.81 -1.81
N VAL A 24 0.17 -2.59 -0.68
CA VAL A 24 0.32 -1.29 -0.01
C VAL A 24 1.78 -0.85 -0.13
N PRO A 25 2.08 0.17 -0.94
CA PRO A 25 3.43 0.72 -1.04
C PRO A 25 3.92 1.25 0.30
N THR A 26 5.18 0.99 0.63
CA THR A 26 5.83 1.51 1.85
C THR A 26 7.05 2.35 1.53
N TYR A 27 7.30 3.36 2.34
CA TYR A 27 8.49 4.21 2.30
C TYR A 27 9.28 4.06 3.59
N VAL A 28 10.62 4.08 3.51
CA VAL A 28 11.48 4.09 4.71
C VAL A 28 12.03 5.50 4.83
N GLU A 29 11.62 6.21 5.88
CA GLU A 29 12.12 7.55 6.14
C GLU A 29 13.58 7.48 6.62
N ALA A 30 14.50 8.10 5.88
CA ALA A 30 15.95 7.94 6.11
C ALA A 30 16.43 8.45 7.47
N GLY A 31 15.74 9.44 8.06
CA GLY A 31 16.13 10.02 9.35
C GLY A 31 15.72 9.17 10.56
N SER A 32 14.54 8.55 10.51
CA SER A 32 13.96 7.79 11.63
C SER A 32 14.03 6.28 11.43
N MET A 33 14.34 5.83 10.20
CA MET A 33 14.19 4.45 9.73
C MET A 33 12.76 3.91 9.88
N GLN A 34 11.78 4.79 10.04
CA GLN A 34 10.38 4.39 10.16
C GLN A 34 9.84 3.92 8.81
N VAL A 35 9.12 2.81 8.82
CA VAL A 35 8.37 2.32 7.67
C VAL A 35 7.00 2.99 7.64
N LEU A 36 6.74 3.80 6.61
CA LEU A 36 5.51 4.54 6.40
C LEU A 36 4.66 3.84 5.32
N PRO A 37 3.44 3.38 5.64
CA PRO A 37 2.49 2.94 4.62
C PRO A 37 2.02 4.16 3.82
N ILE A 38 2.43 4.24 2.55
CA ILE A 38 2.36 5.49 1.77
C ILE A 38 0.93 6.02 1.67
N VAL A 39 -0.05 5.16 1.33
CA VAL A 39 -1.45 5.57 1.15
C VAL A 39 -2.04 6.10 2.46
N ALA A 40 -1.80 5.38 3.57
CA ALA A 40 -2.30 5.80 4.88
C ALA A 40 -1.65 7.11 5.35
N THR A 41 -0.33 7.27 5.13
CA THR A 41 0.38 8.51 5.46
C THR A 41 -0.13 9.70 4.65
N LEU A 42 -0.26 9.56 3.33
CA LEU A 42 -0.78 10.62 2.46
C LEU A 42 -2.23 11.02 2.79
N ARG A 43 -3.04 10.06 3.25
CA ARG A 43 -4.44 10.29 3.66
C ARG A 43 -4.53 10.99 5.01
N ALA A 44 -3.67 10.63 5.96
CA ALA A 44 -3.62 11.27 7.28
C ALA A 44 -3.23 12.74 7.17
N GLY A 45 -2.33 13.06 6.24
CA GLY A 45 -1.82 14.42 6.06
C GLY A 45 -0.93 14.87 7.22
N GLY A 46 -0.34 16.07 7.07
CA GLY A 46 0.53 16.67 8.09
C GLY A 46 2.02 16.43 7.88
N GLU A 47 2.39 15.66 6.86
CA GLU A 47 3.78 15.54 6.41
C GLU A 47 4.27 16.85 5.76
N PRO A 48 5.58 17.17 5.85
CA PRO A 48 6.17 18.26 5.09
C PRO A 48 6.02 18.06 3.58
N ALA A 49 5.87 19.16 2.82
CA ALA A 49 5.66 19.11 1.36
C ALA A 49 6.74 18.31 0.60
N ALA A 50 8.00 18.38 1.06
CA ALA A 50 9.10 17.60 0.49
C ALA A 50 8.88 16.08 0.68
N LEU A 51 8.51 15.66 1.90
CA LEU A 51 8.21 14.26 2.19
C LEU A 51 7.00 13.79 1.39
N ARG A 52 5.95 14.63 1.29
CA ARG A 52 4.78 14.30 0.46
C ARG A 52 5.16 13.97 -0.99
N ALA A 53 5.97 14.83 -1.62
CA ALA A 53 6.42 14.61 -2.99
C ALA A 53 7.23 13.31 -3.14
N GLU A 54 8.07 12.98 -2.15
CA GLU A 54 8.82 11.72 -2.13
C GLU A 54 7.89 10.49 -2.01
N LEU A 55 6.87 10.57 -1.15
CA LEU A 55 5.87 9.52 -0.96
C LEU A 55 5.06 9.29 -2.25
N GLU A 56 4.60 10.37 -2.90
CA GLU A 56 3.89 10.30 -4.18
C GLU A 56 4.77 9.66 -5.26
N ALA A 57 6.03 10.10 -5.42
CA ALA A 57 6.96 9.53 -6.38
C ALA A 57 7.32 8.05 -6.08
N ALA A 58 7.40 7.67 -4.81
CA ALA A 58 7.60 6.29 -4.40
C ALA A 58 6.40 5.41 -4.72
N TYR A 59 5.17 5.93 -4.55
CA TYR A 59 3.96 5.25 -4.99
C TYR A 59 3.96 5.03 -6.51
N ASP A 60 4.25 6.06 -7.31
CA ASP A 60 4.22 5.95 -8.79
C ASP A 60 5.22 4.90 -9.29
N ARG A 61 6.43 4.88 -8.72
CA ARG A 61 7.42 3.83 -9.04
C ARG A 61 6.91 2.44 -8.69
N THR A 62 6.26 2.27 -7.54
CA THR A 62 5.70 0.98 -7.13
C THR A 62 4.54 0.56 -8.03
N ALA A 63 3.66 1.50 -8.38
CA ALA A 63 2.55 1.27 -9.29
C ALA A 63 3.03 0.84 -10.68
N ALA A 64 4.06 1.53 -11.21
CA ALA A 64 4.67 1.18 -12.48
C ALA A 64 5.26 -0.25 -12.45
N VAL A 65 5.97 -0.62 -11.38
CA VAL A 65 6.50 -1.99 -11.22
C VAL A 65 5.37 -3.01 -11.19
N LEU A 66 4.31 -2.80 -10.40
CA LEU A 66 3.18 -3.73 -10.32
C LEU A 66 2.41 -3.84 -11.65
N ALA A 67 2.38 -2.79 -12.45
CA ALA A 67 1.77 -2.82 -13.78
C ALA A 67 2.56 -3.68 -14.79
N THR A 68 3.88 -3.84 -14.62
CA THR A 68 4.70 -4.63 -15.57
C THR A 68 4.48 -6.13 -15.45
N SER A 69 4.18 -6.63 -14.24
CA SER A 69 3.92 -8.05 -13.98
C SER A 69 2.76 -8.18 -12.99
N PRO A 70 1.50 -8.06 -13.46
CA PRO A 70 0.34 -8.12 -12.60
C PRO A 70 0.22 -9.48 -11.89
N THR A 71 -0.02 -9.47 -10.59
CA THR A 71 -0.33 -10.67 -9.82
C THR A 71 -1.85 -10.86 -9.76
N PRO A 72 -2.41 -11.97 -10.26
CA PRO A 72 -3.85 -12.20 -10.23
C PRO A 72 -4.43 -12.11 -8.80
N GLY A 73 -5.53 -11.37 -8.65
CA GLY A 73 -6.21 -11.20 -7.37
C GLY A 73 -5.56 -10.18 -6.41
N VAL A 74 -4.51 -9.49 -6.85
CA VAL A 74 -3.86 -8.40 -6.11
C VAL A 74 -4.19 -7.05 -6.78
N SER A 75 -4.77 -6.14 -6.02
CA SER A 75 -4.94 -4.73 -6.39
C SER A 75 -3.88 -3.87 -5.73
N LEU A 76 -3.52 -2.75 -6.34
CA LEU A 76 -2.77 -1.70 -5.66
C LEU A 76 -3.73 -0.89 -4.80
N GLU A 77 -3.38 -0.61 -3.54
CA GLU A 77 -4.20 0.26 -2.69
C GLU A 77 -4.33 1.66 -3.35
N PRO A 78 -5.56 2.18 -3.53
CA PRO A 78 -5.77 3.41 -4.27
C PRO A 78 -5.21 4.63 -3.53
N ARG A 79 -4.72 5.61 -4.30
CA ARG A 79 -4.34 6.92 -3.75
C ARG A 79 -5.53 7.60 -3.07
N PRO A 80 -5.28 8.36 -1.98
CA PRO A 80 -6.30 9.19 -1.34
C PRO A 80 -6.70 10.38 -2.21
#